data_AF-A0A8C0IQE3-F1
#
_entry.id   AF-A0A8C0IQE3-F1
#
_cell.length_a   1.000
_cell.length_b   1.000
_cell.length_c   1.000
_cell.angle_alpha   90.00
_cell.angle_beta   90.00
_cell.angle_gamma   90.00
#
_symmetry.space_group_name_H-M   'P 1'
#
loop_
_entity.id
_entity.type
_entity.pdbx_description
1 polymer ?
#
loop_
_entity_poly.entity_id
_entity_poly.type
_entity_poly.pdbx_seq_one_letter_code
_entity_poly.pdbx_strand_id
1 'polypeptide(L)'
;MYGDPVLRQVPYRLHAVLVHEGQANAGHYWAYIYDQPRKSWLKYNDISVTESSWEEVERDSYGGLRNASAYCLMYINDKLSHFVADDADDAETGQFQKEVELLPPELQNYIQEDNWRLEQEVEEWEQEQSCKIPQIEPSTPSESQDFTSESGQGNTRSAIRSLSSEHARIAKDQTAQAIANTADAYEKNGVEAALCKAFHEEYSRLYLLAKETPTPHNDPRLQHVLIYFLRNNAPKQVVERTLLEQFADRSLSYDESRSISIMQVARAKLKEIGPDDVNMEEYKKWHEDYSLFRKVSVYLLTGLELYQNRKYQEALTYLVYAYQSNTTLLMKGPNRGVNESLIALYRRKCLLKLNDRAAALFVSSAEADVLEGINILNELIIPCMHLIINNDISKDDLDAIEVMRNRWCSYLGQEDMDANLQMKLGELLPRLLDCSAEVIILKEPPKIRPNSPYDLCSRFAAVMESIHGAAPVTVK
;
A
#
# COMPACT_ATOMS: atom_id res chain seq x y z
N MET A 1 -23.30 -31.34 41.67
CA MET A 1 -22.60 -30.60 42.74
C MET A 1 -22.93 -29.10 42.71
N TYR A 2 -22.85 -28.41 41.56
CA TYR A 2 -23.13 -26.97 41.44
C TYR A 2 -24.53 -26.59 40.89
N GLY A 3 -25.53 -27.47 41.11
CA GLY A 3 -26.91 -27.24 40.64
C GLY A 3 -27.77 -26.40 41.58
N ASP A 4 -27.23 -26.01 42.74
CA ASP A 4 -27.96 -25.31 43.81
C ASP A 4 -28.35 -23.88 43.39
N PRO A 5 -29.62 -23.45 43.55
CA PRO A 5 -30.07 -22.09 43.25
C PRO A 5 -29.25 -20.99 43.95
N VAL A 6 -28.74 -21.25 45.16
CA VAL A 6 -27.95 -20.28 45.92
C VAL A 6 -26.63 -19.94 45.21
N LEU A 7 -26.10 -20.84 44.38
CA LEU A 7 -24.87 -20.65 43.63
C LEU A 7 -25.08 -20.02 42.23
N ARG A 8 -26.33 -19.79 41.80
CA ARG A 8 -26.68 -19.23 40.48
C ARG A 8 -27.03 -17.74 40.52
N GLN A 9 -26.54 -17.03 41.54
CA GLN A 9 -26.92 -15.63 41.79
C GLN A 9 -26.23 -14.61 40.87
N VAL A 10 -25.10 -14.94 40.25
CA VAL A 10 -24.28 -13.98 39.48
C VAL A 10 -24.04 -14.50 38.05
N PRO A 11 -25.06 -14.44 37.17
CA PRO A 11 -24.94 -14.91 35.79
C PRO A 11 -24.05 -13.99 34.95
N TYR A 12 -23.22 -14.62 34.13
CA TYR A 12 -22.41 -13.97 33.10
C TYR A 12 -22.75 -14.59 31.76
N ARG A 13 -23.09 -13.74 30.79
CA ARG A 13 -23.41 -14.15 29.43
C ARG A 13 -22.18 -14.04 28.56
N LEU A 14 -21.90 -15.07 27.76
CA LEU A 14 -20.84 -15.02 26.77
C LEU A 14 -21.21 -14.01 25.69
N HIS A 15 -20.34 -13.03 25.46
CA HIS A 15 -20.55 -11.96 24.49
C HIS A 15 -19.67 -12.12 23.25
N ALA A 16 -18.38 -12.44 23.43
CA ALA A 16 -17.47 -12.62 22.31
C ALA A 16 -16.48 -13.77 22.53
N VAL A 17 -16.05 -14.39 21.43
CA VAL A 17 -15.04 -15.45 21.38
C VAL A 17 -14.04 -15.10 20.29
N LEU A 18 -12.76 -14.96 20.65
CA LEU A 18 -11.68 -14.74 19.68
C LEU A 18 -11.02 -16.06 19.35
N VAL A 19 -10.94 -16.36 18.06
CA VAL A 19 -10.44 -17.62 17.51
C VAL A 19 -9.20 -17.37 16.68
N HIS A 20 -8.26 -18.30 16.80
CA HIS A 20 -7.02 -18.32 16.04
C HIS A 20 -6.89 -19.66 15.31
N GLU A 21 -6.58 -19.60 14.01
CA GLU A 21 -6.25 -20.76 13.18
C GLU A 21 -4.82 -20.65 12.66
N GLY A 22 -3.98 -21.61 13.01
CA GLY A 22 -2.60 -21.65 12.55
C GLY A 22 -1.59 -21.91 13.66
N GLN A 23 -0.35 -21.49 13.43
CA GLN A 23 0.76 -21.66 14.37
C GLN A 23 0.83 -20.48 15.33
N ALA A 24 1.43 -20.67 16.52
CA ALA A 24 1.50 -19.64 17.55
C ALA A 24 2.08 -18.29 17.06
N ASN A 25 2.96 -18.31 16.05
CA ASN A 25 3.65 -17.12 15.52
C ASN A 25 3.01 -16.56 14.24
N ALA A 26 2.09 -17.30 13.61
CA ALA A 26 1.45 -16.91 12.37
C ALA A 26 0.16 -17.71 12.17
N GLY A 27 -0.93 -16.99 11.98
CA GLY A 27 -2.23 -17.59 11.73
C GLY A 27 -3.26 -16.53 11.44
N HIS A 28 -4.47 -17.00 11.19
CA HIS A 28 -5.62 -16.19 10.88
C HIS A 28 -6.47 -15.98 12.14
N TYR A 29 -6.98 -14.78 12.32
CA TYR A 29 -7.74 -14.39 13.50
C TYR A 29 -9.13 -13.91 13.10
N TRP A 30 -10.15 -14.39 13.80
CA TRP A 30 -11.51 -13.88 13.67
C TRP A 30 -12.22 -13.89 15.01
N ALA A 31 -13.36 -13.20 15.08
CA ALA A 31 -14.17 -13.12 16.28
C ALA A 31 -15.60 -13.60 16.01
N TYR A 32 -16.17 -14.27 17.00
CA TYR A 32 -17.62 -14.44 17.12
C TYR A 32 -18.14 -13.47 18.16
N ILE A 33 -19.13 -12.65 17.80
CA ILE A 33 -19.77 -11.71 18.73
C ILE A 33 -21.26 -11.96 18.71
N TYR A 34 -21.86 -12.08 19.89
CA TYR A 34 -23.31 -12.26 20.02
C TYR A 34 -24.00 -10.91 19.91
N ASP A 35 -24.82 -10.76 18.89
CA ASP A 35 -25.60 -9.56 18.67
C ASP A 35 -26.93 -9.63 19.43
N GLN A 36 -27.11 -8.76 20.42
CA GLN A 36 -28.28 -8.80 21.31
C GLN A 36 -29.59 -8.44 20.61
N PRO A 37 -29.66 -7.37 19.79
CA PRO A 37 -30.87 -7.02 19.04
C PRO A 37 -31.31 -8.15 18.10
N ARG A 38 -30.40 -8.71 17.30
CA ARG A 38 -30.71 -9.80 16.35
C ARG A 38 -30.86 -11.17 17.00
N LYS A 39 -30.39 -11.31 18.23
CA LYS A 39 -30.35 -12.57 19.00
C LYS A 39 -29.66 -13.71 18.23
N SER A 40 -28.61 -13.38 17.48
CA SER A 40 -27.81 -14.36 16.72
C SER A 40 -26.30 -14.11 16.89
N TRP A 41 -25.50 -15.13 16.59
CA TRP A 41 -24.05 -15.00 16.56
C TRP A 41 -23.61 -14.45 15.21
N LEU A 42 -22.66 -13.51 15.22
CA LEU A 42 -22.05 -12.98 14.02
C LEU A 42 -20.56 -13.35 14.00
N LYS A 43 -20.08 -13.84 12.85
CA LYS A 43 -18.66 -14.12 12.58
C LYS A 43 -18.06 -12.91 11.90
N TYR A 44 -17.14 -12.24 12.59
CA TYR A 44 -16.36 -11.10 12.10
C TYR A 44 -15.02 -11.61 11.60
N ASN A 45 -14.91 -11.75 10.28
CA ASN A 45 -13.75 -12.29 9.60
C ASN A 45 -13.24 -11.29 8.53
N ASP A 46 -12.31 -10.44 8.94
CA ASP A 46 -11.81 -9.30 8.15
C ASP A 46 -12.95 -8.43 7.60
N ILE A 47 -13.08 -8.35 6.27
CA ILE A 47 -14.11 -7.57 5.56
C ILE A 47 -15.48 -8.26 5.56
N SER A 48 -15.55 -9.53 5.97
CA SER A 48 -16.77 -10.34 5.91
C SER A 48 -17.40 -10.47 7.29
N VAL A 49 -18.61 -9.94 7.45
CA VAL A 49 -19.45 -10.16 8.62
C VAL A 49 -20.62 -11.04 8.21
N THR A 50 -20.68 -12.25 8.74
CA THR A 50 -21.72 -13.24 8.39
C THR A 50 -22.46 -13.72 9.62
N GLU A 51 -23.74 -14.01 9.46
CA GLU A 51 -24.50 -14.71 10.50
C GLU A 51 -23.93 -16.12 10.72
N SER A 52 -23.93 -16.57 11.98
CA SER A 52 -23.36 -17.83 12.42
C SER A 52 -24.22 -18.44 13.53
N SER A 53 -24.04 -19.74 13.75
CA SER A 53 -24.77 -20.50 14.77
C SER A 53 -23.87 -20.85 15.95
N TRP A 54 -24.47 -21.16 17.11
CA TRP A 54 -23.70 -21.60 18.28
C TRP A 54 -22.88 -22.86 17.98
N GLU A 55 -23.42 -23.78 17.18
CA GLU A 55 -22.72 -25.01 16.79
C GLU A 55 -21.45 -24.73 15.97
N GLU A 56 -21.47 -23.67 15.16
CA GLU A 56 -20.26 -23.21 14.46
C GLU A 56 -19.25 -22.56 15.41
N VAL A 57 -19.72 -21.73 16.34
CA VAL A 57 -18.86 -21.15 17.38
C VAL A 57 -18.17 -22.26 18.17
N GLU A 58 -18.91 -23.26 18.66
CA GLU A 58 -18.35 -24.38 19.44
C GLU A 58 -17.32 -25.17 18.64
N ARG A 59 -17.65 -25.51 17.39
CA ARG A 59 -16.78 -26.29 16.51
C ARG A 59 -15.43 -25.62 16.27
N ASP A 60 -15.43 -24.32 16.00
CA ASP A 60 -14.22 -23.56 15.69
C ASP A 60 -13.46 -23.14 16.97
N SER A 61 -14.15 -23.07 18.12
CA SER A 61 -13.60 -22.54 19.38
C SER A 61 -13.04 -23.59 20.33
N TYR A 62 -13.65 -24.79 20.44
CA TYR A 62 -13.27 -25.76 21.47
C TYR A 62 -11.89 -26.38 21.25
N GLY A 63 -11.35 -26.27 20.04
CA GLY A 63 -10.10 -26.92 19.65
C GLY A 63 -10.28 -28.41 19.37
N GLY A 64 -9.51 -28.93 18.41
CA GLY A 64 -9.52 -30.35 18.03
C GLY A 64 -9.98 -30.63 16.60
N LEU A 65 -10.60 -29.66 15.91
CA LEU A 65 -10.86 -29.72 14.47
C LEU A 65 -10.23 -28.51 13.76
N ARG A 66 -9.67 -28.75 12.57
CA ARG A 66 -9.22 -27.71 11.59
C ARG A 66 -8.19 -26.69 12.09
N ASN A 67 -7.28 -27.08 13.00
CA ASN A 67 -6.19 -26.21 13.49
C ASN A 67 -6.65 -24.86 14.09
N ALA A 68 -7.94 -24.74 14.42
CA ALA A 68 -8.53 -23.56 15.04
C ALA A 68 -8.81 -23.79 16.53
N SER A 69 -8.61 -22.76 17.33
CA SER A 69 -8.93 -22.79 18.77
C SER A 69 -9.23 -21.39 19.28
N ALA A 70 -10.15 -21.27 20.24
CA ALA A 70 -10.38 -20.02 20.93
C ALA A 70 -9.21 -19.71 21.86
N TYR A 71 -8.71 -18.48 21.78
CA TYR A 71 -7.64 -17.99 22.65
C TYR A 71 -8.13 -16.94 23.65
N CYS A 72 -9.35 -16.40 23.48
CA CYS A 72 -9.97 -15.45 24.41
C CYS A 72 -11.50 -15.61 24.44
N LEU A 73 -12.08 -15.57 25.64
CA LEU A 73 -13.53 -15.56 25.88
C LEU A 73 -13.92 -14.32 26.68
N MET A 74 -14.89 -13.56 26.19
CA MET A 74 -15.37 -12.33 26.82
C MET A 74 -16.80 -12.52 27.31
N TYR A 75 -17.00 -12.34 28.61
CA TYR A 75 -18.31 -12.45 29.27
C TYR A 75 -18.77 -11.09 29.80
N ILE A 76 -20.06 -10.81 29.69
CA ILE A 76 -20.72 -9.62 30.25
C ILE A 76 -21.61 -10.04 31.40
N ASN A 77 -21.64 -9.24 32.47
CA ASN A 77 -22.54 -9.47 33.60
C ASN A 77 -23.99 -9.28 33.15
N ASP A 78 -24.77 -10.35 33.22
CA ASP A 78 -26.13 -10.39 32.68
C ASP A 78 -27.08 -9.42 33.43
N LYS A 79 -26.77 -9.11 34.70
CA LYS A 79 -27.54 -8.14 35.51
C LYS A 79 -27.29 -6.68 35.13
N LEU A 80 -26.19 -6.38 34.44
CA LEU A 80 -25.83 -5.01 34.03
C LEU A 80 -26.21 -4.73 32.57
N SER A 81 -26.76 -5.71 31.86
CA SER A 81 -27.10 -5.63 30.42
C SER A 81 -28.22 -4.63 30.09
N HIS A 82 -28.90 -4.08 31.10
CA HIS A 82 -29.90 -3.02 30.94
C HIS A 82 -29.38 -1.70 30.32
N PHE A 83 -28.06 -1.51 30.20
CA PHE A 83 -27.49 -0.34 29.51
C PHE A 83 -27.51 -0.45 27.97
N VAL A 84 -27.87 -1.60 27.39
CA VAL A 84 -27.91 -1.83 25.93
C VAL A 84 -29.34 -2.06 25.43
N ALA A 85 -30.34 -2.03 26.32
CA ALA A 85 -31.69 -2.53 26.05
C ALA A 85 -32.81 -1.50 26.26
N ASP A 86 -32.52 -0.20 26.19
CA ASP A 86 -33.56 0.82 26.04
C ASP A 86 -33.71 1.15 24.54
N ASP A 87 -34.97 1.13 24.09
CA ASP A 87 -35.48 1.39 22.74
C ASP A 87 -35.46 0.22 21.73
N ALA A 88 -36.00 -0.93 22.16
CA ALA A 88 -36.30 -2.07 21.29
C ALA A 88 -37.57 -1.91 20.40
N ASP A 89 -38.02 -0.68 20.12
CA ASP A 89 -39.29 -0.44 19.39
C ASP A 89 -39.20 0.62 18.28
N ASP A 90 -38.00 1.00 17.86
CA ASP A 90 -37.80 1.91 16.72
C ASP A 90 -36.86 1.26 15.70
N ALA A 91 -37.28 1.23 14.43
CA ALA A 91 -36.65 0.46 13.35
C ALA A 91 -35.11 0.55 13.32
N GLU A 92 -34.43 -0.58 13.03
CA GLU A 92 -32.95 -0.74 12.99
C GLU A 92 -32.20 0.40 12.24
N THR A 93 -32.86 1.09 11.32
CA THR A 93 -32.30 2.21 10.54
C THR A 93 -32.22 3.52 11.33
N GLY A 94 -33.11 3.75 12.30
CA GLY A 94 -33.21 4.99 13.07
C GLY A 94 -32.22 5.08 14.23
N GLN A 95 -31.78 3.94 14.77
CA GLN A 95 -30.84 3.89 15.90
C GLN A 95 -29.42 4.30 15.47
N PHE A 96 -28.94 3.80 14.32
CA PHE A 96 -27.65 4.21 13.77
C PHE A 96 -27.58 5.72 13.47
N GLN A 97 -28.65 6.28 12.89
CA GLN A 97 -28.68 7.70 12.56
C GLN A 97 -28.67 8.59 13.82
N LYS A 98 -29.40 8.19 14.88
CA LYS A 98 -29.34 8.83 16.19
C LYS A 98 -27.94 8.74 16.81
N GLU A 99 -27.24 7.60 16.69
CA GLU A 99 -25.87 7.43 17.19
C GLU A 99 -24.86 8.31 16.46
N VAL A 100 -24.98 8.44 15.13
CA VAL A 100 -24.13 9.32 14.33
C VAL A 100 -24.38 10.79 14.69
N GLU A 101 -25.63 11.20 14.92
CA GLU A 101 -25.98 12.55 15.35
C GLU A 101 -25.40 12.93 16.74
N LEU A 102 -25.11 11.94 17.59
CA LEU A 102 -24.49 12.15 18.90
C LEU A 102 -22.95 12.32 18.84
N LEU A 103 -22.31 12.07 17.70
CA LEU A 103 -20.87 12.21 17.53
C LEU A 103 -20.44 13.69 17.47
N PRO A 104 -19.18 14.03 17.80
CA PRO A 104 -18.63 15.36 17.54
C PRO A 104 -18.73 15.76 16.06
N PRO A 105 -18.93 17.06 15.73
CA PRO A 105 -19.10 17.52 14.36
C PRO A 105 -17.96 17.13 13.42
N GLU A 106 -16.73 17.05 13.91
CA GLU A 106 -15.57 16.65 13.11
C GLU A 106 -15.68 15.20 12.62
N LEU A 107 -16.20 14.29 13.46
CA LEU A 107 -16.41 12.89 13.09
C LEU A 107 -17.65 12.71 12.21
N GLN A 108 -18.69 13.50 12.44
CA GLN A 108 -19.86 13.52 11.55
C GLN A 108 -19.46 13.91 10.13
N ASN A 109 -18.68 14.99 9.97
CA ASN A 109 -18.19 15.43 8.68
C ASN A 109 -17.32 14.35 8.01
N TYR A 110 -16.45 13.69 8.76
CA TYR A 110 -15.63 12.60 8.24
C TYR A 110 -16.48 11.44 7.69
N ILE A 111 -17.51 11.01 8.44
CA ILE A 111 -18.44 9.94 8.01
C ILE A 111 -19.22 10.37 6.76
N GLN A 112 -19.71 11.61 6.72
CA GLN A 112 -20.45 12.14 5.58
C GLN A 112 -19.58 12.22 4.32
N GLU A 113 -18.35 12.70 4.44
CA GLU A 113 -17.41 12.76 3.32
C GLU A 113 -17.07 11.37 2.78
N ASP A 114 -16.86 10.37 3.64
CA ASP A 114 -16.51 9.02 3.22
C ASP A 114 -17.70 8.30 2.56
N ASN A 115 -18.90 8.40 3.15
CA ASN A 115 -20.13 7.84 2.56
C ASN A 115 -20.43 8.47 1.20
N TRP A 116 -20.27 9.79 1.07
CA TRP A 116 -20.47 10.48 -0.20
C TRP A 116 -19.46 10.05 -1.26
N ARG A 117 -18.20 9.77 -0.88
CA ARG A 117 -17.21 9.19 -1.82
C ARG A 117 -17.62 7.80 -2.27
N LEU A 118 -18.15 6.96 -1.38
CA LEU A 118 -18.65 5.64 -1.76
C LEU A 118 -19.82 5.75 -2.75
N GLU A 119 -20.74 6.70 -2.55
CA GLU A 119 -21.83 6.96 -3.51
C GLU A 119 -21.28 7.36 -4.89
N GLN A 120 -20.21 8.18 -4.92
CA GLN A 120 -19.54 8.51 -6.18
C GLN A 120 -18.88 7.30 -6.83
N GLU A 121 -18.23 6.43 -6.06
CA GLU A 121 -17.63 5.20 -6.58
C GLU A 121 -18.70 4.28 -7.20
N VAL A 122 -19.88 4.19 -6.58
CA VAL A 122 -21.03 3.44 -7.10
C VAL A 122 -21.57 4.09 -8.37
N GLU A 123 -21.81 5.40 -8.37
CA GLU A 123 -22.32 6.12 -9.55
C GLU A 123 -21.36 5.99 -10.73
N GLU A 124 -20.05 6.12 -10.49
CA GLU A 124 -19.01 5.91 -11.49
C GLU A 124 -19.06 4.49 -12.04
N TRP A 125 -19.17 3.48 -11.16
CA TRP A 125 -19.29 2.09 -11.57
C TRP A 125 -20.56 1.82 -12.38
N GLU A 126 -21.71 2.37 -11.98
CA GLU A 126 -22.99 2.22 -12.67
C GLU A 126 -23.00 2.90 -14.05
N GLN A 127 -22.43 4.11 -14.16
CA GLN A 127 -22.24 4.78 -15.46
C GLN A 127 -21.34 3.94 -16.37
N GLU A 128 -20.30 3.31 -15.81
CA GLU A 128 -19.42 2.39 -16.55
C GLU A 128 -20.11 1.10 -16.99
N GLN A 129 -21.09 0.58 -16.23
CA GLN A 129 -21.93 -0.56 -16.65
C GLN A 129 -22.99 -0.14 -17.69
N SER A 130 -23.57 1.04 -17.55
CA SER A 130 -24.59 1.58 -18.45
C SER A 130 -24.06 1.80 -19.87
N CYS A 131 -22.79 2.20 -20.00
CA CYS A 131 -22.11 2.30 -21.30
C CYS A 131 -21.76 0.93 -21.92
N LYS A 132 -21.94 -0.19 -21.20
CA LYS A 132 -21.73 -1.56 -21.70
C LYS A 132 -23.04 -2.27 -22.10
N ILE A 133 -24.20 -1.78 -21.68
CA ILE A 133 -25.51 -2.31 -22.07
C ILE A 133 -25.98 -1.54 -23.33
N PRO A 134 -26.13 -2.19 -24.50
CA PRO A 134 -26.80 -1.54 -25.62
C PRO A 134 -28.22 -1.17 -25.21
N GLN A 135 -28.62 0.09 -25.39
CA GLN A 135 -30.03 0.47 -25.30
C GLN A 135 -30.82 -0.38 -26.30
N ILE A 136 -31.59 -1.34 -25.79
CA ILE A 136 -32.68 -1.98 -26.53
C ILE A 136 -33.98 -1.49 -25.89
N GLU A 137 -34.64 -0.56 -26.56
CA GLU A 137 -36.07 -0.28 -26.36
C GLU A 137 -36.91 -1.05 -27.41
N PRO A 138 -38.22 -1.26 -27.15
CA PRO A 138 -38.79 -2.60 -27.06
C PRO A 138 -39.40 -3.12 -28.36
N SER A 139 -39.28 -4.44 -28.61
CA SER A 139 -40.13 -5.18 -29.55
C SER A 139 -40.28 -6.64 -29.09
N THR A 140 -41.51 -7.11 -29.14
CA THR A 140 -42.15 -8.32 -28.56
C THR A 140 -41.67 -9.67 -29.18
N PRO A 141 -42.10 -10.85 -28.64
CA PRO A 141 -41.21 -11.96 -28.32
C PRO A 141 -41.16 -13.05 -29.40
N SER A 142 -40.04 -13.76 -29.50
CA SER A 142 -39.99 -15.14 -30.02
C SER A 142 -38.76 -15.88 -29.50
N GLU A 143 -38.97 -17.16 -29.27
CA GLU A 143 -38.28 -18.03 -28.33
C GLU A 143 -36.91 -18.55 -28.80
N SER A 144 -36.08 -18.81 -27.78
CA SER A 144 -35.12 -19.92 -27.61
C SER A 144 -33.85 -20.05 -28.49
N GLN A 145 -32.72 -20.02 -27.76
CA GLN A 145 -31.50 -20.86 -27.85
C GLN A 145 -30.55 -20.59 -29.04
N ASP A 146 -29.24 -20.39 -28.89
CA ASP A 146 -28.28 -21.00 -27.96
C ASP A 146 -27.07 -20.09 -27.64
N PHE A 147 -26.49 -20.32 -26.46
CA PHE A 147 -25.29 -19.69 -25.92
C PHE A 147 -24.01 -20.24 -26.55
N THR A 148 -23.06 -19.36 -26.91
CA THR A 148 -21.62 -19.63 -26.70
C THR A 148 -20.88 -18.36 -26.30
N SER A 149 -20.16 -18.50 -25.19
CA SER A 149 -19.50 -17.47 -24.40
C SER A 149 -18.16 -17.03 -24.98
N GLU A 150 -17.93 -15.72 -25.07
CA GLU A 150 -16.59 -15.13 -24.98
C GLU A 150 -16.66 -13.85 -24.13
N SER A 151 -16.36 -13.98 -22.84
CA SER A 151 -16.19 -12.86 -21.91
C SER A 151 -14.71 -12.60 -21.70
N GLY A 152 -14.18 -11.50 -22.24
CA GLY A 152 -12.76 -11.19 -22.06
C GLY A 152 -12.31 -9.82 -22.54
N GLN A 153 -13.01 -8.72 -22.21
CA GLN A 153 -12.51 -7.37 -22.53
C GLN A 153 -12.93 -6.23 -21.57
N GLY A 154 -13.63 -6.53 -20.46
CA GLY A 154 -14.28 -5.49 -19.63
C GLY A 154 -13.46 -4.85 -18.50
N ASN A 155 -12.32 -5.45 -18.09
CA ASN A 155 -11.62 -5.09 -16.84
C ASN A 155 -10.46 -4.09 -17.02
N THR A 156 -9.95 -3.90 -18.25
CA THR A 156 -8.71 -3.15 -18.49
C THR A 156 -8.91 -1.63 -18.54
N ARG A 157 -10.08 -1.13 -18.96
CA ARG A 157 -10.36 0.31 -19.05
C ARG A 157 -10.55 1.00 -17.69
N SER A 158 -11.12 0.30 -16.70
CA SER A 158 -11.40 0.85 -15.35
C SER A 158 -10.10 1.13 -14.57
N ALA A 159 -9.16 0.19 -14.56
CA ALA A 159 -7.84 0.37 -13.93
C ALA A 159 -6.96 1.45 -14.62
N ILE A 160 -7.20 1.75 -15.90
CA ILE A 160 -6.48 2.80 -16.64
C ILE A 160 -6.96 4.19 -16.21
N ARG A 161 -8.29 4.38 -16.06
CA ARG A 161 -8.86 5.64 -15.57
C ARG A 161 -8.45 5.95 -14.13
N SER A 162 -8.34 4.92 -13.28
CA SER A 162 -7.99 5.11 -11.87
C SER A 162 -6.57 5.65 -11.67
N LEU A 163 -5.56 5.10 -12.36
CA LEU A 163 -4.17 5.56 -12.24
C LEU A 163 -3.94 6.93 -12.89
N SER A 164 -4.55 7.18 -14.05
CA SER A 164 -4.42 8.48 -14.71
C SER A 164 -5.06 9.59 -13.90
N SER A 165 -6.26 9.38 -13.36
CA SER A 165 -6.91 10.34 -12.46
C SER A 165 -6.14 10.52 -11.15
N GLU A 166 -5.57 9.45 -10.56
CA GLU A 166 -4.68 9.57 -9.39
C GLU A 166 -3.48 10.48 -9.69
N HIS A 167 -2.86 10.33 -10.86
CA HIS A 167 -1.74 11.17 -11.28
C HIS A 167 -2.17 12.61 -11.59
N ALA A 168 -3.35 12.82 -12.19
CA ALA A 168 -3.91 14.15 -12.42
C ALA A 168 -4.18 14.88 -11.10
N ARG A 169 -4.66 14.18 -10.08
CA ARG A 169 -4.92 14.75 -8.74
C ARG A 169 -3.65 15.26 -8.06
N ILE A 170 -2.49 14.65 -8.34
CA ILE A 170 -1.19 15.15 -7.85
C ILE A 170 -0.85 16.52 -8.46
N ALA A 171 -1.26 16.75 -9.70
CA ALA A 171 -1.00 17.97 -10.46
C ALA A 171 -2.14 18.99 -10.38
N LYS A 172 -3.18 18.74 -9.56
CA LYS A 172 -4.43 19.52 -9.57
C LYS A 172 -4.17 21.02 -9.46
N ASP A 173 -3.44 21.45 -8.42
CA ASP A 173 -3.21 22.87 -8.14
C ASP A 173 -2.41 23.55 -9.25
N GLN A 174 -1.44 22.85 -9.84
CA GLN A 174 -0.64 23.34 -10.97
C GLN A 174 -1.50 23.47 -12.22
N THR A 175 -2.42 22.52 -12.44
CA THR A 175 -3.39 22.55 -13.53
C THR A 175 -4.35 23.72 -13.39
N ALA A 176 -4.91 23.93 -12.19
CA ALA A 176 -5.79 25.04 -11.89
C ALA A 176 -5.08 26.39 -12.11
N GLN A 177 -3.82 26.50 -11.68
CA GLN A 177 -3.01 27.70 -11.93
C GLN A 177 -2.74 27.93 -13.43
N ALA A 178 -2.44 26.86 -14.19
CA ALA A 178 -2.27 26.96 -15.64
C ALA A 178 -3.56 27.45 -16.32
N ILE A 179 -4.72 26.99 -15.86
CA ILE A 179 -6.03 27.47 -16.33
C ILE A 179 -6.23 28.95 -15.98
N ALA A 180 -5.95 29.36 -14.74
CA ALA A 180 -6.12 30.74 -14.28
C ALA A 180 -5.32 31.74 -15.15
N ASN A 181 -4.10 31.35 -15.58
CA ASN A 181 -3.23 32.17 -16.44
C ASN A 181 -3.76 32.37 -17.88
N THR A 182 -4.87 31.73 -18.24
CA THR A 182 -5.50 31.84 -19.57
C THR A 182 -6.68 32.80 -19.64
N ALA A 183 -6.95 33.59 -18.58
CA ALA A 183 -8.06 34.54 -18.52
C ALA A 183 -8.20 35.41 -19.79
N ASP A 184 -7.12 36.05 -20.24
CA ASP A 184 -7.12 36.90 -21.44
C ASP A 184 -7.49 36.14 -22.73
N ALA A 185 -7.04 34.89 -22.86
CA ALA A 185 -7.32 34.07 -24.03
C ALA A 185 -8.76 33.57 -24.03
N TYR A 186 -9.29 33.26 -22.85
CA TYR A 186 -10.67 32.86 -22.63
C TYR A 186 -11.64 33.98 -23.00
N GLU A 187 -11.37 35.21 -22.55
CA GLU A 187 -12.23 36.37 -22.80
C GLU A 187 -12.21 36.81 -24.27
N LYS A 188 -11.06 36.76 -24.94
CA LYS A 188 -10.91 37.25 -26.33
C LYS A 188 -11.30 36.21 -27.38
N ASN A 189 -10.96 34.94 -27.16
CA ASN A 189 -10.98 33.90 -28.19
C ASN A 189 -11.77 32.64 -27.77
N GLY A 190 -12.36 32.62 -26.58
CA GLY A 190 -13.22 31.54 -26.10
C GLY A 190 -12.47 30.36 -25.46
N VAL A 191 -13.25 29.35 -25.07
CA VAL A 191 -12.81 28.20 -24.25
C VAL A 191 -11.75 27.34 -24.94
N GLU A 192 -11.87 27.11 -26.25
CA GLU A 192 -10.91 26.28 -26.99
C GLU A 192 -9.54 26.94 -27.09
N ALA A 193 -9.48 28.26 -27.32
CA ALA A 193 -8.24 29.00 -27.35
C ALA A 193 -7.57 29.03 -25.97
N ALA A 194 -8.36 29.14 -24.90
CA ALA A 194 -7.87 29.05 -23.54
C ALA A 194 -7.27 27.67 -23.23
N LEU A 195 -7.97 26.57 -23.61
CA LEU A 195 -7.44 25.21 -23.46
C LEU A 195 -6.13 25.02 -24.23
N CYS A 196 -6.06 25.44 -25.49
CA CYS A 196 -4.84 25.34 -26.30
C CYS A 196 -3.66 26.10 -25.67
N LYS A 197 -3.92 27.31 -25.12
CA LYS A 197 -2.91 28.10 -24.42
C LYS A 197 -2.44 27.39 -23.13
N ALA A 198 -3.37 26.95 -22.28
CA ALA A 198 -3.06 26.26 -21.03
C ALA A 198 -2.26 24.97 -21.29
N PHE A 199 -2.68 24.19 -22.28
CA PHE A 199 -2.00 22.96 -22.68
C PHE A 199 -0.57 23.23 -23.15
N HIS A 200 -0.36 24.26 -23.99
CA HIS A 200 0.97 24.59 -24.50
C HIS A 200 1.90 25.13 -23.41
N GLU A 201 1.41 26.01 -22.55
CA GLU A 201 2.18 26.57 -21.44
C GLU A 201 2.57 25.49 -20.42
N GLU A 202 1.62 24.62 -20.06
CA GLU A 202 1.87 23.55 -19.10
C GLU A 202 2.82 22.49 -19.67
N TYR A 203 2.64 22.08 -20.93
CA TYR A 203 3.59 21.21 -21.62
C TYR A 203 5.00 21.82 -21.62
N SER A 204 5.11 23.12 -21.96
CA SER A 204 6.40 23.81 -22.03
C SER A 204 7.08 23.87 -20.66
N ARG A 205 6.32 24.17 -19.60
CA ARG A 205 6.80 24.18 -18.21
C ARG A 205 7.33 22.80 -17.80
N LEU A 206 6.54 21.75 -18.02
CA LEU A 206 6.91 20.37 -17.69
C LEU A 206 8.11 19.87 -18.50
N TYR A 207 8.21 20.29 -19.76
CA TYR A 207 9.34 19.96 -20.62
C TYR A 207 10.66 20.60 -20.16
N LEU A 208 10.61 21.86 -19.68
CA LEU A 208 11.77 22.51 -19.09
C LEU A 208 12.20 21.82 -17.79
N LEU A 209 11.25 21.53 -16.89
CA LEU A 209 11.51 20.79 -15.64
C LEU A 209 12.08 19.39 -15.88
N ALA A 210 11.64 18.70 -16.94
CA ALA A 210 12.18 17.40 -17.30
C ALA A 210 13.67 17.45 -17.69
N LYS A 211 14.15 18.59 -18.21
CA LYS A 211 15.55 18.80 -18.60
C LYS A 211 16.45 19.24 -17.45
N GLU A 212 15.92 19.78 -16.37
CA GLU A 212 16.72 20.13 -15.19
C GLU A 212 17.42 18.90 -14.64
N THR A 213 18.70 18.97 -14.26
CA THR A 213 19.40 17.82 -13.68
C THR A 213 18.92 17.57 -12.24
N PRO A 214 18.64 16.32 -11.82
CA PRO A 214 18.27 16.05 -10.44
C PRO A 214 19.41 16.50 -9.52
N THR A 215 19.06 17.15 -8.43
CA THR A 215 20.02 17.39 -7.35
C THR A 215 19.90 16.27 -6.32
N PRO A 216 20.88 16.11 -5.42
CA PRO A 216 20.76 15.14 -4.34
C PRO A 216 19.53 15.36 -3.45
N HIS A 217 18.88 16.53 -3.49
CA HIS A 217 17.77 16.88 -2.58
C HIS A 217 16.46 17.17 -3.33
N ASN A 218 16.47 17.15 -4.66
CA ASN A 218 15.28 17.39 -5.47
C ASN A 218 15.29 16.49 -6.71
N ASP A 219 14.23 15.68 -6.84
CA ASP A 219 13.93 14.90 -8.03
C ASP A 219 12.60 15.38 -8.64
N PRO A 220 12.65 16.16 -9.74
CA PRO A 220 11.45 16.67 -10.42
C PRO A 220 10.46 15.58 -10.84
N ARG A 221 10.91 14.32 -11.03
CA ARG A 221 10.03 13.20 -11.41
C ARG A 221 8.99 12.88 -10.33
N LEU A 222 9.28 13.19 -9.06
CA LEU A 222 8.35 12.99 -7.95
C LEU A 222 7.18 13.98 -7.97
N GLN A 223 7.36 15.12 -8.65
CA GLN A 223 6.38 16.21 -8.67
C GLN A 223 5.25 15.94 -9.67
N HIS A 224 5.55 15.30 -10.81
CA HIS A 224 4.57 15.15 -11.90
C HIS A 224 4.86 13.95 -12.81
N VAL A 225 3.80 13.22 -13.21
CA VAL A 225 3.89 12.04 -14.11
C VAL A 225 4.54 12.37 -15.45
N LEU A 226 4.14 13.49 -16.07
CA LEU A 226 4.69 13.93 -17.35
C LEU A 226 6.19 14.24 -17.30
N ILE A 227 6.75 14.66 -16.17
CA ILE A 227 8.21 14.84 -16.02
C ILE A 227 8.91 13.47 -16.12
N TYR A 228 8.34 12.44 -15.48
CA TYR A 228 8.82 11.07 -15.60
C TYR A 228 8.70 10.54 -17.05
N PHE A 229 7.58 10.80 -17.73
CA PHE A 229 7.36 10.38 -19.12
C PHE A 229 8.36 11.03 -20.08
N LEU A 230 8.50 12.36 -20.00
CA LEU A 230 9.40 13.12 -20.87
C LEU A 230 10.86 12.70 -20.69
N ARG A 231 11.31 12.48 -19.46
CA ARG A 231 12.69 12.01 -19.19
C ARG A 231 12.98 10.60 -19.68
N ASN A 232 11.95 9.77 -19.77
CA ASN A 232 12.08 8.39 -20.24
C ASN A 232 11.72 8.24 -21.72
N ASN A 233 11.59 9.36 -22.46
CA ASN A 233 11.26 9.40 -23.89
C ASN A 233 9.93 8.68 -24.21
N ALA A 234 8.88 8.96 -23.43
CA ALA A 234 7.55 8.45 -23.73
C ALA A 234 7.05 8.91 -25.11
N PRO A 235 6.23 8.09 -25.80
CA PRO A 235 5.61 8.51 -27.06
C PRO A 235 4.82 9.80 -26.89
N LYS A 236 4.89 10.66 -27.91
CA LYS A 236 4.21 11.97 -27.90
C LYS A 236 2.70 11.82 -27.65
N GLN A 237 2.07 10.78 -28.21
CA GLN A 237 0.64 10.56 -28.01
C GLN A 237 0.30 10.18 -26.56
N VAL A 238 1.17 9.44 -25.87
CA VAL A 238 0.99 9.10 -24.44
C VAL A 238 1.08 10.38 -23.59
N VAL A 239 2.06 11.24 -23.88
CA VAL A 239 2.23 12.52 -23.17
C VAL A 239 1.05 13.45 -23.41
N GLU A 240 0.64 13.63 -24.66
CA GLU A 240 -0.48 14.51 -25.03
C GLU A 240 -1.80 14.04 -24.44
N ARG A 241 -2.07 12.72 -24.51
CA ARG A 241 -3.25 12.12 -23.88
C ARG A 241 -3.26 12.34 -22.37
N THR A 242 -2.14 12.10 -21.69
CA THR A 242 -2.04 12.26 -20.23
C THR A 242 -2.27 13.72 -19.81
N LEU A 243 -1.69 14.68 -20.55
CA LEU A 243 -1.92 16.10 -20.28
C LEU A 243 -3.38 16.48 -20.53
N LEU A 244 -4.01 15.93 -21.57
CA LEU A 244 -5.43 16.19 -21.84
C LEU A 244 -6.34 15.57 -20.77
N GLU A 245 -6.02 14.39 -20.25
CA GLU A 245 -6.72 13.76 -19.13
C GLU A 245 -6.59 14.58 -17.84
N GLN A 246 -5.45 15.23 -17.60
CA GLN A 246 -5.26 16.18 -16.49
C GLN A 246 -6.23 17.37 -16.57
N PHE A 247 -6.41 17.98 -17.75
CA PHE A 247 -7.39 19.06 -17.93
C PHE A 247 -8.85 18.56 -17.92
N ALA A 248 -9.09 17.27 -18.14
CA ALA A 248 -10.41 16.65 -18.14
C ALA A 248 -10.85 16.10 -16.78
N ASP A 249 -9.97 16.12 -15.78
CA ASP A 249 -10.19 15.52 -14.46
C ASP A 249 -11.37 16.16 -13.71
N ARG A 250 -12.13 15.35 -12.96
CA ARG A 250 -13.33 15.79 -12.22
C ARG A 250 -12.98 16.73 -11.07
N SER A 251 -11.78 16.65 -10.50
CA SER A 251 -11.39 17.48 -9.37
C SER A 251 -11.33 18.97 -9.68
N LEU A 252 -11.20 19.35 -10.97
CA LEU A 252 -11.23 20.74 -11.45
C LEU A 252 -12.65 21.34 -11.49
N SER A 253 -13.69 20.52 -11.32
CA SER A 253 -15.09 20.98 -11.39
C SER A 253 -15.53 21.84 -10.20
N TYR A 254 -14.75 21.84 -9.12
CA TYR A 254 -15.00 22.64 -7.91
C TYR A 254 -14.36 24.03 -7.97
N ASP A 255 -13.60 24.35 -9.02
CA ASP A 255 -12.95 25.65 -9.22
C ASP A 255 -13.83 26.62 -10.05
N GLU A 256 -13.28 27.79 -10.41
CA GLU A 256 -13.95 28.82 -11.23
C GLU A 256 -14.69 28.26 -12.47
N SER A 257 -15.76 28.94 -12.91
CA SER A 257 -16.55 28.58 -14.11
C SER A 257 -15.72 28.36 -15.38
N ARG A 258 -14.54 28.98 -15.46
CA ARG A 258 -13.53 28.77 -16.52
C ARG A 258 -12.97 27.35 -16.51
N SER A 259 -12.61 26.83 -15.34
CA SER A 259 -12.06 25.48 -15.16
C SER A 259 -13.07 24.41 -15.59
N ILE A 260 -14.34 24.58 -15.20
CA ILE A 260 -15.44 23.70 -15.63
C ILE A 260 -15.58 23.69 -17.17
N SER A 261 -15.55 24.87 -17.79
CA SER A 261 -15.73 25.00 -19.25
C SER A 261 -14.57 24.35 -20.02
N ILE A 262 -13.33 24.62 -19.60
CA ILE A 262 -12.13 24.02 -20.20
C ILE A 262 -12.13 22.49 -20.02
N MET A 263 -12.51 22.01 -18.84
CA MET A 263 -12.64 20.59 -18.54
C MET A 263 -13.64 19.88 -19.45
N GLN A 264 -14.80 20.50 -19.72
CA GLN A 264 -15.79 19.94 -20.65
C GLN A 264 -15.25 19.82 -22.08
N VAL A 265 -14.51 20.82 -22.56
CA VAL A 265 -13.86 20.78 -23.89
C VAL A 265 -12.76 19.72 -23.92
N ALA A 266 -11.95 19.60 -22.88
CA ALA A 266 -10.91 18.56 -22.78
C ALA A 266 -11.53 17.14 -22.82
N ARG A 267 -12.67 16.92 -22.13
CA ARG A 267 -13.43 15.67 -22.19
C ARG A 267 -14.00 15.38 -23.57
N ALA A 268 -14.51 16.40 -24.27
CA ALA A 268 -14.98 16.23 -25.64
C ALA A 268 -13.83 15.78 -26.55
N LYS A 269 -12.67 16.45 -26.48
CA LYS A 269 -11.47 16.07 -27.24
C LYS A 269 -10.97 14.65 -26.90
N LEU A 270 -11.04 14.21 -25.64
CA LEU A 270 -10.67 12.83 -25.27
C LEU A 270 -11.57 11.77 -25.89
N LYS A 271 -12.86 12.08 -26.10
CA LYS A 271 -13.81 11.15 -26.75
C LYS A 271 -13.55 11.01 -28.24
N GLU A 272 -12.91 12.00 -28.85
CA GLU A 272 -12.53 11.98 -30.27
C GLU A 272 -11.26 11.16 -30.52
N ILE A 273 -10.42 10.92 -29.50
CA ILE A 273 -9.20 10.11 -29.62
C ILE A 273 -9.59 8.63 -29.73
N GLY A 274 -9.36 8.06 -30.91
CA GLY A 274 -9.62 6.66 -31.21
C GLY A 274 -8.53 5.71 -30.70
N PRO A 275 -8.78 4.38 -30.75
CA PRO A 275 -7.78 3.37 -30.41
C PRO A 275 -6.60 3.33 -31.39
N ASP A 276 -6.76 3.83 -32.62
CA ASP A 276 -5.69 3.94 -33.61
C ASP A 276 -4.71 5.09 -33.31
N ASP A 277 -5.14 6.08 -32.52
CA ASP A 277 -4.33 7.26 -32.17
C ASP A 277 -3.40 6.98 -30.97
N VAL A 278 -3.83 6.12 -30.05
CA VAL A 278 -3.09 5.77 -28.83
C VAL A 278 -3.22 4.29 -28.50
N ASN A 279 -2.09 3.59 -28.43
CA ASN A 279 -2.07 2.23 -27.90
C ASN A 279 -2.36 2.26 -26.39
N MET A 280 -3.57 1.83 -26.02
CA MET A 280 -4.04 1.84 -24.63
C MET A 280 -3.28 0.89 -23.70
N GLU A 281 -2.69 -0.19 -24.21
CA GLU A 281 -1.87 -1.10 -23.41
C GLU A 281 -0.51 -0.48 -23.09
N GLU A 282 0.11 0.19 -24.07
CA GLU A 282 1.34 0.93 -23.85
C GLU A 282 1.09 2.09 -22.89
N TYR A 283 0.02 2.86 -23.11
CA TYR A 283 -0.42 3.93 -22.22
C TYR A 283 -0.57 3.45 -20.76
N LYS A 284 -1.20 2.29 -20.54
CA LYS A 284 -1.35 1.69 -19.21
C LYS A 284 0.00 1.39 -18.57
N LYS A 285 0.92 0.73 -19.31
CA LYS A 285 2.25 0.37 -18.81
C LYS A 285 3.04 1.59 -18.35
N TRP A 286 2.90 2.74 -19.03
CA TRP A 286 3.54 3.98 -18.62
C TRP A 286 3.02 4.50 -17.26
N HIS A 287 1.71 4.45 -17.03
CA HIS A 287 1.13 4.82 -15.74
C HIS A 287 1.50 3.81 -14.64
N GLU A 288 1.53 2.51 -14.94
CA GLU A 288 2.00 1.47 -14.01
C GLU A 288 3.46 1.67 -13.61
N ASP A 289 4.34 1.99 -14.58
CA ASP A 289 5.75 2.27 -14.34
C ASP A 289 5.95 3.50 -13.46
N TYR A 290 5.16 4.56 -13.67
CA TYR A 290 5.22 5.74 -12.81
C TYR A 290 4.70 5.46 -11.39
N SER A 291 3.61 4.70 -11.25
CA SER A 291 3.08 4.28 -9.95
C SER A 291 4.11 3.44 -9.19
N LEU A 292 4.77 2.50 -9.88
CA LEU A 292 5.84 1.69 -9.32
C LEU A 292 7.06 2.55 -8.92
N PHE A 293 7.44 3.54 -9.74
CA PHE A 293 8.49 4.50 -9.41
C PHE A 293 8.17 5.26 -8.11
N ARG A 294 6.95 5.79 -7.96
CA ARG A 294 6.52 6.44 -6.72
C ARG A 294 6.56 5.49 -5.52
N LYS A 295 6.10 4.25 -5.70
CA LYS A 295 6.13 3.20 -4.66
C LYS A 295 7.57 2.91 -4.21
N VAL A 296 8.50 2.76 -5.15
CA VAL A 296 9.94 2.59 -4.87
C VAL A 296 10.48 3.78 -4.08
N SER A 297 10.12 5.01 -4.44
CA SER A 297 10.52 6.21 -3.70
C SER A 297 9.98 6.21 -2.26
N VAL A 298 8.71 5.83 -2.05
CA VAL A 298 8.13 5.71 -0.69
C VAL A 298 8.89 4.67 0.14
N TYR A 299 9.18 3.50 -0.43
CA TYR A 299 9.93 2.45 0.27
C TYR A 299 11.35 2.90 0.60
N LEU A 300 12.05 3.53 -0.33
CA LEU A 300 13.39 4.08 -0.09
C LEU A 300 13.35 5.09 1.07
N LEU A 301 12.48 6.11 1.00
CA LEU A 301 12.41 7.16 2.01
C LEU A 301 12.05 6.62 3.38
N THR A 302 11.05 5.75 3.45
CA THR A 302 10.65 5.11 4.71
C THR A 302 11.80 4.26 5.27
N GLY A 303 12.47 3.47 4.44
CA GLY A 303 13.61 2.67 4.86
C GLY A 303 14.75 3.53 5.42
N LEU A 304 15.00 4.70 4.82
CA LEU A 304 16.00 5.66 5.26
C LEU A 304 15.59 6.36 6.58
N GLU A 305 14.35 6.79 6.73
CA GLU A 305 13.80 7.37 7.96
C GLU A 305 13.91 6.38 9.14
N LEU A 306 13.52 5.13 8.91
CA LEU A 306 13.63 4.06 9.91
C LEU A 306 15.09 3.75 10.27
N TYR A 307 16.00 3.80 9.29
CA TYR A 307 17.43 3.64 9.53
C TYR A 307 17.97 4.74 10.45
N GLN A 308 17.60 6.00 10.22
CA GLN A 308 17.99 7.13 11.06
C GLN A 308 17.47 6.98 12.50
N ASN A 309 16.26 6.45 12.64
CA ASN A 309 15.64 6.13 13.93
C ASN A 309 16.16 4.84 14.58
N ARG A 310 17.23 4.23 14.04
CA ARG A 310 17.84 2.97 14.53
C ARG A 310 16.90 1.77 14.52
N LYS A 311 15.78 1.85 13.78
CA LYS A 311 14.84 0.75 13.56
C LYS A 311 15.28 -0.11 12.39
N TYR A 312 16.45 -0.74 12.53
CA TYR A 312 17.12 -1.45 11.42
C TYR A 312 16.31 -2.63 10.88
N GLN A 313 15.52 -3.29 11.73
CA GLN A 313 14.69 -4.44 11.39
C GLN A 313 13.62 -4.05 10.35
N GLU A 314 12.83 -3.04 10.68
CA GLU A 314 11.83 -2.47 9.79
C GLU A 314 12.49 -1.86 8.54
N ALA A 315 13.57 -1.09 8.73
CA ALA A 315 14.30 -0.44 7.64
C ALA A 315 14.79 -1.41 6.56
N LEU A 316 15.33 -2.57 6.96
CA LEU A 316 15.85 -3.57 6.03
C LEU A 316 14.76 -4.07 5.08
N THR A 317 13.56 -4.37 5.59
CA THR A 317 12.45 -4.89 4.76
C THR A 317 12.07 -3.89 3.67
N TYR A 318 11.88 -2.61 4.01
CA TYR A 318 11.57 -1.57 3.02
C TYR A 318 12.69 -1.42 1.97
N LEU A 319 13.96 -1.44 2.39
CA LEU A 319 15.09 -1.27 1.47
C LEU A 319 15.28 -2.46 0.52
N VAL A 320 14.99 -3.68 0.96
CA VAL A 320 15.04 -4.86 0.07
C VAL A 320 13.93 -4.79 -0.99
N TYR A 321 12.70 -4.48 -0.58
CA TYR A 321 11.58 -4.32 -1.50
C TYR A 321 11.76 -3.14 -2.46
N ALA A 322 12.34 -2.03 -1.96
CA ALA A 322 12.75 -0.91 -2.80
C ALA A 322 13.76 -1.35 -3.85
N TYR A 323 14.79 -2.13 -3.47
CA TYR A 323 15.81 -2.60 -4.38
C TYR A 323 15.23 -3.49 -5.50
N GLN A 324 14.49 -4.54 -5.13
CA GLN A 324 13.89 -5.48 -6.08
C GLN A 324 12.94 -4.77 -7.07
N SER A 325 12.05 -3.93 -6.55
CA SER A 325 11.11 -3.17 -7.37
C SER A 325 11.86 -2.18 -8.27
N ASN A 326 12.93 -1.54 -7.78
CA ASN A 326 13.74 -0.62 -8.56
C ASN A 326 14.49 -1.32 -9.71
N THR A 327 14.99 -2.54 -9.48
CA THR A 327 15.62 -3.35 -10.55
C THR A 327 14.66 -3.57 -11.71
N THR A 328 13.39 -3.87 -11.45
CA THR A 328 12.39 -4.04 -12.54
C THR A 328 12.19 -2.78 -13.37
N LEU A 329 12.31 -1.59 -12.77
CA LEU A 329 12.26 -0.30 -13.47
C LEU A 329 13.54 -0.05 -14.26
N LEU A 330 14.71 -0.25 -13.64
CA LEU A 330 16.01 0.01 -14.27
C LEU A 330 16.27 -0.87 -15.50
N MET A 331 15.73 -2.10 -15.52
CA MET A 331 15.75 -2.96 -16.71
C MET A 331 15.04 -2.33 -17.93
N LYS A 332 14.09 -1.41 -17.71
CA LYS A 332 13.38 -0.66 -18.76
C LYS A 332 14.08 0.66 -19.13
N GLY A 333 15.15 1.03 -18.42
CA GLY A 333 15.95 2.23 -18.70
C GLY A 333 16.54 2.89 -17.43
N PRO A 334 17.69 3.57 -17.55
CA PRO A 334 18.42 4.11 -16.38
C PRO A 334 17.66 5.24 -15.65
N ASN A 335 16.78 5.95 -16.34
CA ASN A 335 15.98 7.05 -15.79
C ASN A 335 14.60 6.61 -15.26
N ARG A 336 14.32 5.30 -15.26
CA ARG A 336 13.04 4.73 -14.82
C ARG A 336 12.95 4.57 -13.30
N GLY A 337 14.09 4.39 -12.66
CA GLY A 337 14.21 4.09 -11.23
C GLY A 337 14.82 5.23 -10.41
N VAL A 338 15.06 4.93 -9.15
CA VAL A 338 15.88 5.73 -8.23
C VAL A 338 17.33 5.24 -8.23
N ASN A 339 18.23 5.97 -7.56
CA ASN A 339 19.64 5.62 -7.47
C ASN A 339 19.83 4.27 -6.76
N GLU A 340 20.17 3.23 -7.53
CA GLU A 340 20.39 1.87 -7.05
C GLU A 340 21.50 1.77 -6.00
N SER A 341 22.61 2.48 -6.22
CA SER A 341 23.76 2.46 -5.30
C SER A 341 23.41 2.96 -3.90
N LEU A 342 22.48 3.91 -3.81
CA LEU A 342 22.01 4.45 -2.53
C LEU A 342 21.18 3.41 -1.77
N ILE A 343 20.24 2.73 -2.45
CA ILE A 343 19.44 1.66 -1.84
C ILE A 343 20.37 0.54 -1.37
N ALA A 344 21.29 0.10 -2.24
CA ALA A 344 22.23 -0.97 -1.94
C ALA A 344 23.12 -0.65 -0.73
N LEU A 345 23.63 0.59 -0.65
CA LEU A 345 24.45 1.06 0.47
C LEU A 345 23.69 0.96 1.81
N TYR A 346 22.47 1.48 1.88
CA TYR A 346 21.70 1.47 3.13
C TYR A 346 21.18 0.08 3.48
N ARG A 347 20.84 -0.74 2.48
CA ARG A 347 20.53 -2.17 2.67
C ARG A 347 21.71 -2.88 3.34
N ARG A 348 22.94 -2.70 2.83
CA ARG A 348 24.16 -3.26 3.44
C ARG A 348 24.40 -2.75 4.86
N LYS A 349 24.24 -1.45 5.10
CA LYS A 349 24.39 -0.87 6.43
C LYS A 349 23.37 -1.45 7.43
N CYS A 350 22.12 -1.62 7.03
CA CYS A 350 21.11 -2.30 7.85
C CYS A 350 21.51 -3.74 8.19
N LEU A 351 21.95 -4.51 7.18
CA LEU A 351 22.38 -5.90 7.38
C LEU A 351 23.51 -6.00 8.40
N LEU A 352 24.57 -5.20 8.23
CA LEU A 352 25.70 -5.21 9.15
C LEU A 352 25.29 -4.81 10.59
N LYS A 353 24.42 -3.80 10.74
CA LYS A 353 23.91 -3.39 12.06
C LYS A 353 23.03 -4.44 12.72
N LEU A 354 22.17 -5.12 11.94
CA LEU A 354 21.36 -6.23 12.45
C LEU A 354 22.22 -7.43 12.81
N ASN A 355 23.26 -7.71 12.02
CA ASN A 355 24.22 -8.77 12.32
C ASN A 355 24.98 -8.50 13.62
N ASP A 356 25.47 -7.27 13.82
CA ASP A 356 26.11 -6.87 15.08
C ASP A 356 25.18 -7.04 16.27
N ARG A 357 23.90 -6.66 16.13
CA ARG A 357 22.88 -6.84 17.17
C ARG A 357 22.60 -8.31 17.45
N ALA A 358 22.39 -9.12 16.41
CA ALA A 358 22.14 -10.56 16.55
C ALA A 358 23.33 -11.27 17.22
N ALA A 359 24.55 -10.91 16.85
CA ALA A 359 25.76 -11.43 17.47
C ALA A 359 25.90 -11.01 18.95
N ALA A 360 25.56 -9.76 19.29
CA ALA A 360 25.57 -9.30 20.68
C ALA A 360 24.53 -10.02 21.55
N LEU A 361 23.32 -10.23 21.03
CA LEU A 361 22.26 -10.99 21.69
C LEU A 361 22.62 -12.47 21.85
N PHE A 362 23.29 -13.06 20.86
CA PHE A 362 23.73 -14.45 20.93
C PHE A 362 24.77 -14.68 22.04
N VAL A 363 25.71 -13.74 22.22
CA VAL A 363 26.78 -13.86 23.23
C VAL A 363 26.28 -13.55 24.66
N SER A 364 25.15 -12.86 24.83
CA SER A 364 24.63 -12.52 26.17
C SER A 364 24.25 -13.74 27.00
N SER A 365 24.10 -14.91 26.37
CA SER A 365 23.77 -16.21 26.99
C SER A 365 22.43 -16.25 27.73
N ALA A 366 21.63 -15.18 27.65
CA ALA A 366 20.25 -15.18 28.13
C ALA A 366 19.35 -15.85 27.09
N GLU A 367 18.53 -16.82 27.52
CA GLU A 367 17.74 -17.65 26.60
C GLU A 367 16.83 -16.83 25.67
N ALA A 368 16.18 -15.79 26.19
CA ALA A 368 15.32 -14.89 25.43
C ALA A 368 16.11 -14.06 24.39
N ASP A 369 17.27 -13.53 24.76
CA ASP A 369 18.12 -12.76 23.85
C ASP A 369 18.69 -13.64 22.73
N VAL A 370 19.15 -14.85 23.07
CA VAL A 370 19.67 -15.81 22.10
C VAL A 370 18.58 -16.18 21.09
N LEU A 371 17.35 -16.39 21.55
CA LEU A 371 16.21 -16.65 20.67
C LEU A 371 15.93 -15.47 19.73
N GLU A 372 15.91 -14.24 20.26
CA GLU A 372 15.73 -13.02 19.47
C GLU A 372 16.85 -12.86 18.41
N GLY A 373 18.11 -13.09 18.78
CA GLY A 373 19.26 -13.04 17.87
C GLY A 373 19.16 -14.06 16.73
N ILE A 374 18.73 -15.28 17.03
CA ILE A 374 18.48 -16.34 16.04
C ILE A 374 17.30 -15.98 15.12
N ASN A 375 16.24 -15.39 15.66
CA ASN A 375 15.09 -14.94 14.86
C ASN A 375 15.51 -13.85 13.86
N ILE A 376 16.31 -12.87 14.29
CA ILE A 376 16.84 -11.83 13.38
C ILE A 376 17.64 -12.47 12.22
N LEU A 377 18.41 -13.52 12.49
CA LEU A 377 19.17 -14.21 11.45
C LEU A 377 18.26 -14.95 10.47
N ASN A 378 17.35 -15.77 11.00
CA ASN A 378 16.49 -16.65 10.20
C ASN A 378 15.43 -15.87 9.41
N GLU A 379 14.85 -14.83 9.98
CA GLU A 379 13.74 -14.10 9.36
C GLU A 379 14.20 -12.94 8.47
N LEU A 380 15.43 -12.44 8.64
CA LEU A 380 15.88 -11.22 7.94
C LEU A 380 17.24 -11.35 7.27
N ILE A 381 18.30 -11.68 8.04
CA ILE A 381 19.67 -11.65 7.52
C ILE A 381 19.86 -12.72 6.45
N ILE A 382 19.59 -13.99 6.77
CA ILE A 382 19.74 -15.12 5.85
C ILE A 382 18.87 -14.92 4.60
N PRO A 383 17.56 -14.63 4.72
CA PRO A 383 16.71 -14.28 3.58
C PRO A 383 17.28 -13.17 2.68
N CYS A 384 17.74 -12.07 3.28
CA CYS A 384 18.28 -10.96 2.51
C CYS A 384 19.60 -11.33 1.82
N MET A 385 20.46 -12.14 2.45
CA MET A 385 21.70 -12.62 1.83
C MET A 385 21.40 -13.46 0.58
N HIS A 386 20.40 -14.34 0.64
CA HIS A 386 19.96 -15.11 -0.53
C HIS A 386 19.50 -14.21 -1.67
N LEU A 387 18.70 -13.19 -1.36
CA LEU A 387 18.23 -12.21 -2.35
C LEU A 387 19.36 -11.37 -2.97
N ILE A 388 20.43 -11.12 -2.23
CA ILE A 388 21.62 -10.41 -2.73
C ILE A 388 22.46 -11.31 -3.63
N ILE A 389 22.71 -12.56 -3.22
CA ILE A 389 23.54 -13.50 -3.98
C ILE A 389 22.89 -13.86 -5.31
N ASN A 390 21.55 -13.96 -5.34
CA ASN A 390 20.80 -14.29 -6.55
C ASN A 390 20.65 -13.10 -7.55
N ASN A 391 20.98 -11.88 -7.15
CA ASN A 391 20.89 -10.67 -8.00
C ASN A 391 22.30 -10.08 -8.21
N ASP A 392 23.01 -10.51 -9.26
CA ASP A 392 24.31 -9.99 -9.73
C ASP A 392 25.13 -9.30 -8.64
N ILE A 393 25.76 -10.10 -7.77
CA ILE A 393 26.37 -9.62 -6.53
C ILE A 393 27.46 -8.58 -6.78
N SER A 394 27.31 -7.40 -6.15
CA SER A 394 28.36 -6.38 -6.17
C SER A 394 29.51 -6.74 -5.23
N LYS A 395 30.72 -6.22 -5.51
CA LYS A 395 31.88 -6.44 -4.63
C LYS A 395 31.60 -5.99 -3.19
N ASP A 396 30.97 -4.82 -3.02
CA ASP A 396 30.61 -4.31 -1.69
C ASP A 396 29.61 -5.22 -0.95
N ASP A 397 28.66 -5.82 -1.68
CA ASP A 397 27.70 -6.75 -1.11
C ASP A 397 28.38 -8.07 -0.68
N LEU A 398 29.30 -8.57 -1.50
CA LEU A 398 30.11 -9.74 -1.18
C LEU A 398 30.98 -9.49 0.06
N ASP A 399 31.68 -8.35 0.11
CA ASP A 399 32.52 -7.96 1.24
C ASP A 399 31.69 -7.88 2.54
N ALA A 400 30.48 -7.31 2.48
CA ALA A 400 29.58 -7.26 3.63
C ALA A 400 29.10 -8.65 4.10
N ILE A 401 28.79 -9.55 3.15
CA ILE A 401 28.42 -10.94 3.45
C ILE A 401 29.58 -11.67 4.12
N GLU A 402 30.81 -11.53 3.61
CA GLU A 402 31.99 -12.16 4.18
C GLU A 402 32.31 -11.63 5.58
N VAL A 403 32.10 -10.34 5.85
CA VAL A 403 32.20 -9.79 7.22
C VAL A 403 31.25 -10.50 8.18
N MET A 404 29.99 -10.72 7.77
CA MET A 404 29.01 -11.43 8.60
C MET A 404 29.39 -12.90 8.78
N ARG A 405 29.74 -13.61 7.70
CA ARG A 405 30.17 -15.02 7.76
C ARG A 405 31.37 -15.21 8.69
N ASN A 406 32.41 -14.38 8.53
CA ASN A 406 33.59 -14.43 9.39
C ASN A 406 33.26 -14.18 10.86
N ARG A 407 32.31 -13.28 11.15
CA ARG A 407 31.86 -13.03 12.53
C ARG A 407 31.23 -14.27 13.15
N TRP A 408 30.34 -14.96 12.46
CA TRP A 408 29.68 -16.16 12.99
C TRP A 408 30.63 -17.36 13.04
N CYS A 409 31.51 -17.52 12.06
CA CYS A 409 32.55 -18.55 12.09
C CYS A 409 33.54 -18.36 13.25
N SER A 410 33.77 -17.13 13.72
CA SER A 410 34.69 -16.85 14.84
C SER A 410 34.23 -17.43 16.19
N TYR A 411 32.96 -17.82 16.29
CA TYR A 411 32.40 -18.49 17.44
C TYR A 411 32.68 -20.00 17.46
N LEU A 412 33.05 -20.59 16.31
CA LEU A 412 33.45 -22.00 16.24
C LEU A 412 34.78 -22.22 16.98
N GLY A 413 34.81 -23.18 17.90
CA GLY A 413 36.04 -23.56 18.62
C GLY A 413 36.39 -22.66 19.81
N GLN A 414 35.47 -21.81 20.27
CA GLN A 414 35.64 -21.13 21.56
C GLN A 414 35.42 -22.13 22.71
N GLU A 415 36.46 -22.37 23.50
CA GLU A 415 36.47 -23.34 24.61
C GLU A 415 35.49 -22.96 25.74
N ASP A 416 35.17 -21.67 25.89
CA ASP A 416 34.31 -21.13 26.95
C ASP A 416 32.82 -21.03 26.57
N MET A 417 32.41 -21.53 25.40
CA MET A 417 31.02 -21.41 24.93
C MET A 417 30.12 -22.51 25.47
N ASP A 418 28.93 -22.14 25.95
CA ASP A 418 27.90 -23.07 26.41
C ASP A 418 27.49 -24.10 25.33
N ALA A 419 27.27 -25.35 25.75
CA ALA A 419 26.98 -26.46 24.82
C ALA A 419 25.67 -26.27 24.03
N ASN A 420 24.65 -25.63 24.62
CA ASN A 420 23.39 -25.32 23.93
C ASN A 420 23.60 -24.22 22.88
N LEU A 421 24.44 -23.22 23.17
CA LEU A 421 24.84 -22.20 22.19
C LEU A 421 25.65 -22.80 21.04
N GLN A 422 26.60 -23.69 21.32
CA GLN A 422 27.36 -24.39 20.27
C GLN A 422 26.44 -25.21 19.35
N MET A 423 25.44 -25.90 19.91
CA MET A 423 24.45 -26.64 19.13
C MET A 423 23.62 -25.72 18.23
N LYS A 424 23.04 -24.64 18.79
CA LYS A 424 22.27 -23.64 18.02
C LYS A 424 23.10 -22.98 16.92
N LEU A 425 24.37 -22.69 17.19
CA LEU A 425 25.31 -22.17 16.20
C LEU A 425 25.55 -23.18 15.06
N GLY A 426 25.71 -24.45 15.40
CA GLY A 426 25.88 -25.55 14.43
C GLY A 426 24.68 -25.75 13.51
N GLU A 427 23.46 -25.50 13.99
CA GLU A 427 22.24 -25.53 13.17
C GLU A 427 22.13 -24.30 12.23
N LEU A 428 22.59 -23.14 12.68
CA LEU A 428 22.49 -21.88 11.96
C LEU A 428 23.54 -21.74 10.84
N LEU A 429 24.79 -22.08 11.13
CA LEU A 429 25.94 -21.82 10.26
C LEU A 429 25.80 -22.37 8.83
N PRO A 430 25.33 -23.62 8.61
CA PRO A 430 25.13 -24.14 7.26
C PRO A 430 24.25 -23.23 6.40
N ARG A 431 23.18 -22.67 6.96
CA ARG A 431 22.24 -21.78 6.24
C ARG A 431 22.82 -20.40 5.95
N LEU A 432 23.76 -19.94 6.78
CA LEU A 432 24.47 -18.66 6.60
C LEU A 432 25.59 -18.78 5.55
N LEU A 433 26.25 -19.94 5.50
CA LEU A 433 27.36 -20.21 4.58
C LEU A 433 26.86 -20.67 3.21
N ASP A 434 25.83 -21.52 3.17
CA ASP A 434 25.22 -22.05 1.96
C ASP A 434 23.85 -21.43 1.72
N CYS A 435 23.79 -20.50 0.76
CA CYS A 435 22.56 -19.79 0.40
C CYS A 435 21.84 -20.40 -0.83
N SER A 436 22.06 -21.68 -1.14
CA SER A 436 21.66 -22.28 -2.42
C SER A 436 20.31 -23.02 -2.45
N ALA A 437 19.64 -23.22 -1.31
CA ALA A 437 18.63 -24.29 -1.20
C ALA A 437 17.15 -23.88 -0.99
N GLU A 438 16.81 -22.64 -0.64
CA GLU A 438 15.41 -22.27 -0.32
C GLU A 438 14.93 -21.05 -1.11
N VAL A 439 13.67 -21.09 -1.60
CA VAL A 439 12.97 -19.91 -2.14
C VAL A 439 12.56 -19.07 -0.95
N ILE A 440 13.31 -18.00 -0.68
CA ILE A 440 13.06 -17.17 0.50
C ILE A 440 12.38 -15.86 0.10
N ILE A 441 11.19 -15.64 0.66
CA ILE A 441 10.42 -14.40 0.53
C ILE A 441 10.49 -13.69 1.88
N LEU A 442 11.09 -12.50 1.92
CA LEU A 442 10.97 -11.61 3.08
C LEU A 442 9.52 -11.16 3.21
N LYS A 443 8.99 -11.08 4.44
CA LYS A 443 7.64 -10.56 4.68
C LYS A 443 7.48 -9.17 4.06
N GLU A 444 6.40 -8.96 3.31
CA GLU A 444 6.11 -7.65 2.71
C GLU A 444 6.00 -6.59 3.81
N PRO A 445 6.65 -5.42 3.63
CA PRO A 445 6.49 -4.33 4.56
C PRO A 445 5.07 -3.76 4.48
N PRO A 446 4.56 -3.15 5.56
CA PRO A 446 3.26 -2.49 5.56
C PRO A 446 3.11 -1.51 4.39
N LYS A 447 1.93 -1.50 3.76
CA LYS A 447 1.63 -0.54 2.70
C LYS A 447 1.52 0.86 3.30
N ILE A 448 2.42 1.75 2.91
CA ILE A 448 2.39 3.17 3.31
C ILE A 448 1.65 3.96 2.24
N ARG A 449 0.57 4.64 2.66
CA ARG A 449 -0.11 5.64 1.83
C ARG A 449 0.45 7.01 2.19
N PRO A 450 1.03 7.77 1.24
CA PRO A 450 1.48 9.14 1.52
C PRO A 450 0.29 10.02 1.91
N ASN A 451 0.50 10.90 2.90
CA ASN A 451 -0.57 11.75 3.44
C ASN A 451 -1.04 12.82 2.47
N SER A 452 -0.21 13.16 1.47
CA SER A 452 -0.48 14.18 0.45
C SER A 452 0.32 13.90 -0.83
N PRO A 453 -0.17 14.35 -2.01
CA PRO A 453 0.61 14.33 -3.25
C PRO A 453 2.01 14.96 -3.16
N TYR A 454 2.15 16.01 -2.34
CA TYR A 454 3.39 16.78 -2.16
C TYR A 454 4.28 16.25 -1.01
N ASP A 455 3.75 15.36 -0.17
CA ASP A 455 4.46 14.72 0.94
C ASP A 455 5.74 14.03 0.48
N LEU A 456 5.72 13.43 -0.72
CA LEU A 456 6.86 12.68 -1.22
C LEU A 456 8.07 13.56 -1.55
N CYS A 457 7.84 14.77 -2.08
CA CYS A 457 8.91 15.70 -2.42
C CYS A 457 9.55 16.32 -1.18
N SER A 458 8.73 16.75 -0.21
CA SER A 458 9.22 17.32 1.05
C SER A 458 9.97 16.27 1.88
N ARG A 459 9.44 15.05 1.97
CA ARG A 459 10.15 13.91 2.60
C ARG A 459 11.47 13.61 1.91
N PHE A 460 11.49 13.59 0.57
CA PHE A 460 12.73 13.37 -0.17
C PHE A 460 13.80 14.41 0.17
N ALA A 461 13.46 15.69 0.15
CA ALA A 461 14.39 16.76 0.51
C ALA A 461 14.91 16.61 1.94
N ALA A 462 14.01 16.40 2.92
CA ALA A 462 14.37 16.29 4.33
C ALA A 462 15.27 15.08 4.64
N VAL A 463 14.93 13.90 4.09
CA VAL A 463 15.71 12.67 4.29
C VAL A 463 17.09 12.80 3.63
N MET A 464 17.14 13.33 2.41
CA MET A 464 18.40 13.48 1.70
C MET A 464 19.31 14.52 2.35
N GLU A 465 18.76 15.63 2.84
CA GLU A 465 19.52 16.61 3.62
C GLU A 465 20.09 15.98 4.89
N SER A 466 19.27 15.23 5.64
CA SER A 466 19.69 14.57 6.87
C SER A 466 20.78 13.51 6.64
N ILE A 467 20.71 12.76 5.54
CA ILE A 467 21.71 11.75 5.16
C ILE A 467 23.03 12.39 4.69
N HIS A 468 22.96 13.45 3.88
CA HIS A 468 24.16 14.10 3.36
C HIS A 468 24.81 15.02 4.40
N GLY A 469 24.03 15.64 5.29
CA GLY A 469 24.53 16.42 6.43
C GLY A 469 25.21 15.58 7.50
N ALA A 470 24.92 14.27 7.55
CA ALA A 470 25.61 13.32 8.42
C ALA A 470 26.90 12.74 7.82
N ALA A 471 27.24 13.06 6.56
CA ALA A 471 28.54 12.75 5.98
C ALA A 471 29.54 13.82 6.44
N PRO A 472 30.70 13.46 7.02
CA PRO A 472 31.71 14.46 7.35
C PRO A 472 32.13 15.15 6.05
N VAL A 473 32.01 16.47 6.03
CA VAL A 473 32.61 17.32 5.01
C VAL A 473 34.09 17.00 4.98
N THR A 474 34.54 16.18 4.02
CA THR A 474 35.96 16.13 3.65
C THR A 474 36.28 17.46 3.00
N VAL A 475 36.72 18.40 3.83
CA VAL A 475 37.45 19.58 3.39
C VAL A 475 38.70 19.04 2.68
N LYS A 476 38.80 19.29 1.37
CA LYS A 476 40.05 19.11 0.63
C LYS A 476 41.06 20.16 1.05
#